data_AF-A0A8D9EIJ2-F1
#
_entry.id   AF-A0A8D9EIJ2-F1
#
_cell.length_a   1.000
_cell.length_b   1.000
_cell.length_c   1.000
_cell.angle_alpha   90.00
_cell.angle_beta   90.00
_cell.angle_gamma   90.00
#
_symmetry.space_group_name_H-M   'P 1'
#
loop_
_entity.id
_entity.type
_entity.pdbx_description
1 polymer ?
#
loop_
_entity_poly.entity_id
_entity_poly.type
_entity_poly.pdbx_seq_one_letter_code
_entity_poly.pdbx_strand_id
1 'polypeptide(L)'
;MNSKEKRESVSREDLARATLVTITNNIGSIARMSAINENINKVVFVGNFLRVNPISMKLLAYAMDYWSKGTQKALFLEHEGYFGAVGCLLNFDQNQRTS
;
A
#
# COMPACT_ATOMS: atom_id res chain seq x y z
N MET A 1 6.56 -9.96 -28.72
CA MET A 1 6.72 -9.60 -27.28
C MET A 1 6.66 -10.81 -26.33
N ASN A 2 6.85 -12.04 -26.82
CA ASN A 2 6.96 -13.25 -26.00
C ASN A 2 8.07 -14.13 -26.61
N SER A 3 9.32 -13.69 -26.48
CA SER A 3 10.47 -14.47 -26.97
C SER A 3 10.86 -15.47 -25.90
N LYS A 4 11.04 -16.74 -26.30
CA LYS A 4 11.48 -17.82 -25.43
C LYS A 4 12.84 -17.50 -24.79
N GLU A 5 13.77 -16.96 -25.58
CA GLU A 5 15.09 -16.51 -25.10
C GLU A 5 14.97 -15.46 -23.98
N LYS A 6 14.07 -14.48 -24.13
CA LYS A 6 13.87 -13.46 -23.10
C LYS A 6 13.30 -14.02 -21.80
N ARG A 7 12.53 -15.11 -21.85
CA ARG A 7 12.02 -15.78 -20.64
C ARG A 7 13.10 -16.60 -19.96
N GLU A 8 13.97 -17.21 -20.75
CA GLU A 8 15.10 -18.00 -20.25
C GLU A 8 16.20 -17.12 -19.67
N SER A 9 16.36 -15.88 -20.14
CA SER A 9 17.35 -14.92 -19.65
C SER A 9 16.92 -14.13 -18.40
N VAL A 10 15.68 -14.27 -17.93
CA VAL A 10 15.14 -13.49 -16.80
C VAL A 10 15.61 -14.08 -15.47
N SER A 11 16.12 -13.22 -14.59
CA SER A 11 16.56 -13.61 -13.25
C SER A 11 15.40 -13.73 -12.26
N ARG A 12 15.64 -14.33 -11.09
CA ARG A 12 14.63 -14.42 -10.03
C ARG A 12 14.34 -13.06 -9.40
N GLU A 13 15.36 -12.20 -9.35
CA GLU A 13 15.31 -10.84 -8.85
C GLU A 13 14.41 -9.97 -9.73
N ASP A 14 14.51 -10.14 -11.06
CA ASP A 14 13.63 -9.46 -12.02
C ASP A 14 12.17 -9.87 -11.82
N LEU A 15 11.91 -11.17 -11.64
CA LEU A 15 10.56 -11.67 -11.37
C LEU A 15 10.02 -11.15 -10.05
N ALA A 16 10.82 -11.20 -8.97
CA ALA A 16 10.42 -10.70 -7.65
C ALA A 16 10.09 -9.19 -7.70
N ARG A 17 10.93 -8.39 -8.39
CA ARG A 17 10.68 -6.97 -8.58
C ARG A 17 9.45 -6.73 -9.44
N ALA A 18 9.26 -7.47 -10.53
CA ALA A 18 8.09 -7.35 -11.39
C ALA A 18 6.80 -7.66 -10.63
N THR A 19 6.79 -8.71 -9.80
CA THR A 19 5.67 -9.04 -8.93
C THR A 19 5.40 -7.93 -7.92
N LEU A 20 6.43 -7.44 -7.23
CA LEU A 20 6.30 -6.35 -6.25
C LEU A 20 5.70 -5.09 -6.88
N VAL A 21 6.24 -4.67 -8.04
CA VAL A 21 5.77 -3.49 -8.78
C VAL A 21 4.32 -3.68 -9.24
N THR A 22 3.98 -4.86 -9.77
CA THR A 22 2.64 -5.15 -10.28
C THR A 22 1.59 -5.08 -9.18
N ILE A 23 1.81 -5.78 -8.07
CA ILE A 23 0.89 -5.78 -6.93
C ILE A 23 0.76 -4.37 -6.34
N THR A 24 1.88 -3.69 -6.11
CA THR A 24 1.86 -2.35 -5.51
C THR A 24 1.13 -1.33 -6.40
N ASN A 25 1.38 -1.34 -7.71
CA ASN A 25 0.69 -0.43 -8.64
C ASN A 25 -0.79 -0.73 -8.76
N ASN A 26 -1.18 -2.01 -8.70
CA ASN A 26 -2.60 -2.38 -8.70
C ASN A 26 -3.31 -1.84 -7.45
N ILE A 27 -2.72 -2.00 -6.27
CA ILE A 27 -3.23 -1.42 -5.02
C ILE A 27 -3.38 0.10 -5.14
N GLY A 28 -2.33 0.79 -5.62
CA GLY A 28 -2.36 2.25 -5.80
C GLY A 28 -3.45 2.72 -6.78
N SER A 29 -3.66 1.97 -7.87
CA SER A 29 -4.70 2.29 -8.87
C SER A 29 -6.10 2.17 -8.27
N ILE A 30 -6.39 1.07 -7.56
CA ILE A 30 -7.68 0.87 -6.88
C ILE A 30 -7.90 1.97 -5.83
N ALA A 31 -6.91 2.21 -4.98
CA ALA A 31 -7.00 3.22 -3.93
C ALA A 31 -7.26 4.63 -4.49
N ARG A 32 -6.61 5.00 -5.60
CA ARG A 32 -6.88 6.25 -6.32
C ARG A 32 -8.32 6.33 -6.80
N MET A 33 -8.81 5.30 -7.49
CA MET A 33 -10.17 5.29 -8.04
C MET A 33 -11.21 5.44 -6.93
N SER A 34 -11.05 4.69 -5.82
CA SER A 34 -11.90 4.82 -4.64
C SER A 34 -11.83 6.23 -4.05
N ALA A 35 -10.64 6.80 -3.88
CA ALA A 35 -10.48 8.14 -3.33
C ALA A 35 -11.09 9.23 -4.23
N ILE A 36 -11.06 9.06 -5.57
CA ILE A 36 -11.76 9.98 -6.49
C ILE A 36 -13.27 9.86 -6.31
N ASN A 37 -13.81 8.64 -6.23
CA ASN A 37 -15.24 8.41 -6.08
C ASN A 37 -15.80 9.02 -4.79
N GLU A 38 -15.04 8.92 -3.69
CA GLU A 38 -15.43 9.43 -2.37
C GLU A 38 -15.02 10.90 -2.14
N ASN A 39 -14.44 11.59 -3.14
CA ASN A 39 -13.92 12.96 -3.01
C ASN A 39 -12.87 13.12 -1.90
N ILE A 40 -12.01 12.13 -1.72
CA ILE A 40 -10.94 12.09 -0.71
C ILE A 40 -9.58 12.43 -1.36
N ASN A 41 -8.83 13.31 -0.71
CA ASN A 41 -7.49 13.75 -1.15
C ASN A 41 -6.33 13.13 -0.35
N LYS A 42 -6.61 12.42 0.74
CA LYS A 42 -5.61 11.78 1.60
C LYS A 42 -5.91 10.31 1.73
N VAL A 43 -4.98 9.48 1.27
CA VAL A 43 -5.09 8.02 1.35
C VAL A 43 -4.02 7.52 2.30
N VAL A 44 -4.44 6.92 3.41
CA VAL A 44 -3.53 6.30 4.38
C VAL A 44 -3.39 4.82 4.03
N PHE A 45 -2.17 4.38 3.76
CA PHE A 45 -1.88 2.96 3.55
C PHE A 45 -1.36 2.35 4.86
N VAL A 46 -1.94 1.21 5.25
CA VAL A 46 -1.60 0.47 6.48
C VAL A 46 -1.48 -1.03 6.19
N GLY A 47 -0.98 -1.80 7.17
CA GLY A 47 -0.81 -3.25 7.09
C GLY A 47 0.62 -3.69 6.81
N ASN A 48 0.91 -4.95 7.16
CA ASN A 48 2.28 -5.50 7.15
C ASN A 48 2.89 -5.71 5.75
N PHE A 49 2.15 -5.52 4.66
CA PHE A 49 2.73 -5.50 3.31
C PHE A 49 3.79 -4.40 3.14
N LEU A 50 3.62 -3.29 3.87
CA LEU A 50 4.54 -2.15 3.84
C LEU A 50 5.67 -2.26 4.88
N ARG A 51 5.63 -3.26 5.75
CA ARG A 51 6.60 -3.45 6.84
C ARG A 51 7.99 -3.70 6.24
N VAL A 52 8.92 -2.80 6.55
CA VAL A 52 10.31 -2.84 6.03
C VAL A 52 10.32 -2.85 4.48
N ASN A 53 9.30 -2.25 3.84
CA ASN A 53 9.16 -2.23 2.38
C ASN A 53 9.09 -0.79 1.84
N PRO A 54 10.21 -0.04 1.91
CA PRO A 54 10.26 1.33 1.40
C PRO A 54 10.10 1.41 -0.12
N ILE A 55 10.34 0.31 -0.85
CA ILE A 55 10.16 0.25 -2.31
C ILE A 55 8.68 0.42 -2.65
N SER A 56 7.81 -0.38 -2.02
CA SER A 56 6.37 -0.26 -2.26
C SER A 56 5.80 1.06 -1.75
N MET A 57 6.27 1.57 -0.60
CA MET A 57 5.82 2.87 -0.07
C MET A 57 6.13 4.00 -1.06
N LYS A 58 7.36 4.06 -1.59
CA LYS A 58 7.74 5.07 -2.59
C LYS A 58 6.95 4.92 -3.89
N LEU A 59 6.72 3.69 -4.34
CA LEU A 59 5.94 3.42 -5.55
C LEU A 59 4.48 3.85 -5.40
N LEU A 60 3.85 3.59 -4.25
CA LEU A 60 2.50 4.08 -3.94
C LEU A 60 2.46 5.61 -3.89
N ALA A 61 3.40 6.25 -3.21
CA ALA A 61 3.47 7.69 -3.13
C ALA A 61 3.61 8.33 -4.52
N TYR A 62 4.51 7.79 -5.34
CA TYR A 62 4.71 8.24 -6.71
C TYR A 62 3.46 8.02 -7.57
N ALA A 63 2.86 6.83 -7.53
CA ALA A 63 1.68 6.51 -8.34
C ALA A 63 0.49 7.42 -7.99
N MET A 64 0.24 7.66 -6.70
CA MET A 64 -0.82 8.54 -6.23
C MET A 64 -0.59 9.98 -6.68
N ASP A 65 0.61 10.53 -6.48
CA ASP A 65 0.94 11.90 -6.87
C ASP A 65 0.86 12.09 -8.39
N TYR A 66 1.54 11.21 -9.14
CA TYR A 66 1.63 11.30 -10.60
C TYR A 66 0.28 11.16 -11.29
N TRP A 67 -0.52 10.14 -10.94
CA TRP A 67 -1.83 9.91 -11.58
C TRP A 67 -2.92 10.87 -11.09
N SER A 68 -2.76 11.49 -9.93
CA SER A 68 -3.71 12.50 -9.43
C SER A 68 -3.31 13.94 -9.80
N LYS A 69 -2.16 14.13 -10.48
CA LYS A 69 -1.57 15.46 -10.73
C LYS A 69 -1.35 16.25 -9.43
N GLY A 70 -0.92 15.55 -8.37
CA GLY A 70 -0.62 16.12 -7.06
C GLY A 70 -1.84 16.43 -6.16
N THR A 71 -3.05 16.06 -6.59
CA THR A 71 -4.27 16.31 -5.81
C THR A 71 -4.47 15.30 -4.69
N GLN A 72 -3.91 14.09 -4.82
CA GLN A 72 -4.00 13.04 -3.81
C GLN A 72 -2.64 12.73 -3.19
N LYS A 73 -2.61 12.65 -1.86
CA LYS A 73 -1.40 12.32 -1.09
C LYS A 73 -1.52 10.93 -0.47
N ALA A 74 -0.48 10.13 -0.68
CA ALA A 74 -0.27 8.89 0.08
C ALA A 74 0.34 9.21 1.45
N LEU A 75 -0.23 8.65 2.50
CA LEU A 75 0.24 8.76 3.87
C LEU A 75 0.58 7.37 4.41
N PHE A 76 1.58 7.30 5.29
CA PHE A 76 2.08 6.09 5.91
C PHE A 76 2.23 6.31 7.41
N LEU A 77 2.13 5.24 8.19
CA LEU A 77 2.15 5.29 9.65
C LEU A 77 3.21 4.32 10.18
N GLU A 78 4.00 4.74 11.17
CA GLU A 78 5.08 3.90 11.72
C GLU A 78 4.58 2.56 12.29
N HIS A 79 3.36 2.57 12.85
CA HIS A 79 2.72 1.40 13.46
C HIS A 79 1.64 0.78 12.55
N GLU A 80 1.85 0.86 11.23
CA GLU A 80 0.95 0.39 10.17
C GLU A 80 0.34 -1.00 10.37
N GLY A 81 1.05 -1.92 11.03
CA GLY A 81 0.58 -3.29 11.25
C GLY A 81 -0.26 -3.53 12.51
N TYR A 82 -0.38 -2.55 13.41
CA TYR A 82 -0.82 -2.80 14.79
C TYR A 82 -2.17 -2.19 15.18
N PHE A 83 -2.78 -1.38 14.31
CA PHE A 83 -4.03 -0.69 14.64
C PHE A 83 -5.18 -1.62 15.06
N GLY A 84 -5.29 -2.81 14.44
CA GLY A 84 -6.30 -3.79 14.84
C GLY A 84 -6.10 -4.31 16.26
N ALA A 85 -4.85 -4.63 16.64
CA ALA A 85 -4.53 -5.10 17.99
C ALA A 85 -4.75 -4.00 19.05
N VAL A 86 -4.34 -2.76 18.73
CA VAL A 86 -4.57 -1.59 19.59
C VAL A 86 -6.07 -1.33 19.77
N GLY A 87 -6.87 -1.44 18.70
CA GLY A 87 -8.33 -1.29 18.77
C GLY A 87 -8.98 -2.29 19.73
N CYS A 88 -8.56 -3.57 19.70
CA CYS A 88 -9.04 -4.57 20.64
C CYS A 88 -8.71 -4.23 22.10
N LEU A 89 -7.48 -3.76 22.35
CA LEU A 89 -7.04 -3.36 23.69
C LEU A 89 -7.85 -2.16 24.22
N LEU A 90 -8.08 -1.14 23.40
CA LEU A 90 -8.86 0.03 23.78
C LEU A 90 -10.31 -0.34 24.15
N ASN A 91 -10.91 -1.25 23.38
CA ASN A 91 -12.25 -1.75 23.67
C ASN A 91 -12.29 -2.53 24.99
N PHE A 92 -11.26 -3.33 25.28
CA PHE A 92 -11.18 -4.05 26.56
C PHE A 92 -11.10 -3.09 27.75
N ASP A 93 -10.22 -2.08 27.70
CA ASP A 93 -10.08 -1.09 28.77
C ASP A 93 -11.36 -0.27 28.99
N GLN A 94 -12.06 0.12 27.91
CA GLN A 94 -13.32 0.83 28.02
C GLN A 94 -14.40 0.01 28.74
N ASN A 95 -14.52 -1.28 28.42
CA ASN A 95 -15.49 -2.17 29.08
C ASN A 95 -15.18 -2.40 30.57
N GLN A 96 -13.89 -2.40 30.96
CA GLN A 96 -13.47 -2.49 32.36
C GLN A 96 -13.80 -1.22 33.16
N ARG A 97 -13.82 -0.05 32.53
CA ARG A 97 -14.15 1.24 33.18
C ARG A 97 -15.65 1.51 33.32
N THR A 98 -16.46 0.90 32.47
CA THR A 98 -17.94 1.04 32.50
C THR A 98 -18.64 -0.05 33.31
N SER A 99 -17.89 -1.02 33.83
CA SER A 99 -18.37 -2.09 34.73
C SER A 99 -18.03 -1.74 36.18
#